data_AF-A0A8H6TWF7-F1
#
_entry.id   AF-A0A8H6TWF7-F1
#
_cell.length_a   1.000
_cell.length_b   1.000
_cell.length_c   1.000
_cell.angle_alpha   90.00
_cell.angle_beta   90.00
_cell.angle_gamma   90.00
#
_symmetry.space_group_name_H-M   'P 1'
#
loop_
_entity.id
_entity.type
_entity.pdbx_description
1 polymer ?
#
loop_
_entity_poly.entity_id
_entity_poly.type
_entity_poly.pdbx_seq_one_letter_code
_entity_poly.pdbx_strand_id
1 'polypeptide(L)'
;MNNKRQFYVSFKSADTLIERFKLSLPTVHSHSSREMIVTHGLAHVATIQLHNPFVMDTDASRSRVITSARTIVANIAQVPLNKFGYIDPIMGTLLMAACQVFVTELKRLRHRPINSPVPPEERLAMDATETVLAAMNIFAPSCQLMNSQLIAMQQLYRGD
;
A
#
# COMPACT_ATOMS: atom_id res chain seq x y z
N MET A 1 -20.74 12.66 -24.40
CA MET A 1 -20.86 11.22 -24.08
C MET A 1 -19.65 10.37 -24.52
N ASN A 2 -18.84 10.77 -25.51
CA ASN A 2 -17.70 9.96 -26.00
C ASN A 2 -16.55 9.79 -24.95
N ASN A 3 -16.26 10.84 -24.18
CA ASN A 3 -15.13 10.85 -23.23
C ASN A 3 -15.28 9.86 -22.05
N LYS A 4 -16.50 9.71 -21.50
CA LYS A 4 -16.76 8.76 -20.39
C LYS A 4 -16.54 7.30 -20.80
N ARG A 5 -16.95 6.95 -22.02
CA ARG A 5 -16.77 5.59 -22.56
C ARG A 5 -15.29 5.31 -22.81
N GLN A 6 -14.57 6.25 -23.42
CA GLN A 6 -13.13 6.12 -23.64
C GLN A 6 -12.36 5.97 -22.33
N PHE A 7 -12.67 6.80 -21.33
CA PHE A 7 -12.09 6.68 -19.99
C PHE A 7 -12.33 5.28 -19.40
N TYR A 8 -13.58 4.79 -19.44
CA TYR A 8 -13.92 3.48 -18.89
C TYR A 8 -13.18 2.33 -19.58
N VAL A 9 -13.06 2.38 -20.91
CA VAL A 9 -12.30 1.38 -21.68
C VAL A 9 -10.82 1.41 -21.30
N SER A 10 -10.21 2.58 -21.22
CA SER A 10 -8.81 2.73 -20.81
C SER A 10 -8.58 2.25 -19.37
N PHE A 11 -9.47 2.61 -18.45
CA PHE A 11 -9.44 2.16 -17.06
C PHE A 11 -9.47 0.63 -16.98
N LYS A 12 -10.44 -0.01 -17.65
CA LYS A 12 -10.57 -1.48 -17.65
C LYS A 12 -9.39 -2.18 -18.30
N SER A 13 -8.81 -1.58 -19.34
CA SER A 13 -7.62 -2.11 -20.00
C SER A 13 -6.41 -2.06 -19.08
N ALA A 14 -6.18 -0.93 -18.39
CA ALA A 14 -5.11 -0.78 -17.42
C ALA A 14 -5.27 -1.73 -16.22
N ASP A 15 -6.48 -1.79 -15.65
CA ASP A 15 -6.82 -2.71 -14.54
C ASP A 15 -6.49 -4.16 -14.91
N THR A 16 -6.97 -4.61 -16.08
CA THR A 16 -6.73 -5.96 -16.58
C THR A 16 -5.23 -6.24 -16.80
N LEU A 17 -4.49 -5.27 -17.33
CA LEU A 17 -3.05 -5.42 -17.57
C LEU A 17 -2.28 -5.54 -16.26
N ILE A 18 -2.61 -4.72 -15.26
CA ILE A 18 -1.99 -4.76 -13.92
C ILE A 18 -2.26 -6.11 -13.25
N GLU A 19 -3.51 -6.60 -13.30
CA GLU A 19 -3.87 -7.90 -12.72
C GLU A 19 -3.13 -9.06 -13.40
N ARG A 20 -3.05 -9.05 -14.74
CA ARG A 20 -2.28 -10.07 -15.49
C ARG A 20 -0.80 -10.03 -15.13
N PHE A 21 -0.22 -8.83 -15.01
CA PHE A 21 1.16 -8.68 -14.61
C PHE A 21 1.40 -9.26 -13.21
N LYS A 22 0.57 -8.92 -12.22
CA LYS A 22 0.66 -9.48 -10.86
C LYS A 22 0.59 -11.00 -10.86
N LEU A 23 -0.33 -11.59 -11.63
CA LEU A 23 -0.48 -13.04 -11.74
C LEU A 23 0.71 -13.73 -12.44
N SER A 24 1.48 -12.99 -13.25
CA SER A 24 2.67 -13.52 -13.89
C SER A 24 3.92 -13.50 -12.99
N LEU A 25 3.88 -12.79 -11.87
CA LEU A 25 5.01 -12.69 -10.94
C LEU A 25 5.11 -13.96 -10.07
N PRO A 26 6.33 -14.45 -9.81
CA PRO A 26 6.54 -15.50 -8.81
C PRO A 26 6.09 -15.03 -7.42
N THR A 27 5.62 -15.97 -6.61
CA THR A 27 5.22 -15.69 -5.23
C THR A 27 6.38 -15.18 -4.39
N VAL A 28 6.12 -14.20 -3.52
CA VAL A 28 7.10 -13.73 -2.54
C VAL A 28 7.33 -14.80 -1.47
N HIS A 29 8.59 -15.10 -1.21
CA HIS A 29 9.08 -15.99 -0.16
C HIS A 29 10.17 -15.31 0.68
N SER A 30 10.58 -15.92 1.79
CA SER A 30 11.60 -15.35 2.69
C SER A 30 12.98 -15.11 2.07
N HIS A 31 13.29 -15.79 0.97
CA HIS A 31 14.54 -15.67 0.21
C HIS A 31 14.36 -14.87 -1.10
N SER A 32 13.25 -14.12 -1.21
CA SER A 32 13.00 -13.24 -2.35
C SER A 32 14.09 -12.20 -2.50
N SER A 33 14.47 -11.92 -3.75
CA SER A 33 15.39 -10.81 -4.02
C SER A 33 14.72 -9.46 -3.77
N ARG A 34 15.54 -8.42 -3.59
CA ARG A 34 15.04 -7.05 -3.40
C ARG A 34 14.24 -6.57 -4.60
N GLU A 35 14.72 -6.89 -5.79
CA GLU A 35 14.10 -6.55 -7.06
C GLU A 35 12.70 -7.17 -7.16
N MET A 36 12.53 -8.40 -6.66
CA MET A 36 11.21 -9.04 -6.61
C MET A 36 10.24 -8.30 -5.68
N ILE A 37 10.70 -7.88 -4.49
CA ILE A 37 9.89 -7.09 -3.56
C ILE A 37 9.49 -5.74 -4.14
N VAL A 38 10.43 -5.04 -4.78
CA VAL A 38 10.17 -3.78 -5.46
C VAL A 38 9.18 -3.97 -6.61
N THR A 39 9.33 -5.02 -7.42
CA THR A 39 8.45 -5.34 -8.55
C THR A 39 7.02 -5.61 -8.08
N HIS A 40 6.85 -6.44 -7.04
CA HIS A 40 5.54 -6.66 -6.41
C HIS A 40 4.95 -5.37 -5.86
N GLY A 41 5.75 -4.56 -5.16
CA GLY A 41 5.35 -3.26 -4.64
C GLY A 41 4.83 -2.34 -5.74
N LEU A 42 5.56 -2.21 -6.85
CA LEU A 42 5.15 -1.41 -8.01
C LEU A 42 3.81 -1.87 -8.59
N ALA A 43 3.62 -3.18 -8.76
CA ALA A 43 2.39 -3.73 -9.32
C ALA A 43 1.16 -3.47 -8.44
N HIS A 44 1.32 -3.60 -7.12
CA HIS A 44 0.25 -3.29 -6.16
C HIS A 44 0.00 -1.79 -6.04
N VAL A 45 1.04 -0.95 -6.06
CA VAL A 45 0.88 0.51 -6.05
C VAL A 45 0.21 1.01 -7.32
N ALA A 46 0.47 0.40 -8.48
CA ALA A 46 -0.27 0.71 -9.71
C ALA A 46 -1.78 0.44 -9.54
N THR A 47 -2.15 -0.65 -8.85
CA THR A 47 -3.56 -0.92 -8.49
C THR A 47 -4.11 0.15 -7.56
N ILE A 48 -3.33 0.54 -6.53
CA ILE A 48 -3.72 1.62 -5.60
C ILE A 48 -3.98 2.91 -6.37
N GLN A 49 -3.03 3.36 -7.19
CA GLN A 49 -3.14 4.61 -7.95
C GLN A 49 -4.31 4.61 -8.93
N LEU A 50 -4.57 3.49 -9.61
CA LEU A 50 -5.68 3.38 -10.55
C LEU A 50 -7.04 3.51 -9.84
N HIS A 51 -7.19 2.91 -8.67
CA HIS A 51 -8.46 2.88 -7.93
C HIS A 51 -8.65 4.02 -6.92
N ASN A 52 -7.57 4.68 -6.49
CA ASN A 52 -7.61 5.71 -5.45
C ASN A 52 -8.64 6.83 -5.72
N PRO A 53 -8.81 7.34 -6.95
CA PRO A 53 -9.82 8.37 -7.23
C PRO A 53 -11.27 7.94 -6.97
N PHE A 54 -11.54 6.63 -6.90
CA PHE A 54 -12.90 6.06 -6.84
C PHE A 54 -13.23 5.39 -5.50
N VAL A 55 -12.35 5.50 -4.49
CA VAL A 55 -12.50 4.80 -3.20
C VAL A 55 -13.69 5.30 -2.37
N MET A 56 -14.07 6.57 -2.55
CA MET A 56 -15.24 7.16 -1.90
C MET A 56 -16.54 6.81 -2.64
N ASP A 57 -16.45 6.60 -3.95
CA ASP A 57 -17.62 6.37 -4.81
C ASP A 57 -17.99 4.89 -4.94
N THR A 58 -17.01 3.99 -4.80
CA THR A 58 -17.19 2.56 -5.10
C THR A 58 -16.51 1.66 -4.08
N ASP A 59 -17.31 0.80 -3.43
CA ASP A 59 -16.83 -0.23 -2.51
C ASP A 59 -15.82 -1.18 -3.17
N ALA A 60 -16.01 -1.47 -4.47
CA ALA A 60 -15.10 -2.28 -5.25
C ALA A 60 -13.69 -1.66 -5.34
N SER A 61 -13.58 -0.35 -5.60
CA SER A 61 -12.28 0.32 -5.65
C SER A 61 -11.65 0.42 -4.27
N ARG A 62 -12.45 0.69 -3.23
CA ARG A 62 -11.96 0.67 -1.85
C ARG A 62 -11.38 -0.70 -1.48
N SER A 63 -12.09 -1.78 -1.79
CA SER A 63 -11.61 -3.15 -1.56
C SER A 63 -10.31 -3.45 -2.32
N ARG A 64 -10.19 -2.99 -3.57
CA ARG A 64 -8.99 -3.15 -4.41
C ARG A 64 -7.76 -2.47 -3.82
N VAL A 65 -7.88 -1.22 -3.36
CA VAL A 65 -6.74 -0.50 -2.77
C VAL A 65 -6.33 -1.11 -1.43
N ILE A 66 -7.29 -1.48 -0.57
CA ILE A 66 -7.01 -2.10 0.73
C ILE A 66 -6.33 -3.46 0.54
N THR A 67 -6.84 -4.31 -0.35
CA THR A 67 -6.25 -5.62 -0.65
C THR A 67 -4.82 -5.47 -1.19
N SER A 68 -4.60 -4.49 -2.06
CA SER A 68 -3.26 -4.23 -2.62
C SER A 68 -2.29 -3.74 -1.55
N ALA A 69 -2.70 -2.80 -0.70
CA ALA A 69 -1.88 -2.33 0.42
C ALA A 69 -1.56 -3.46 1.40
N ARG A 70 -2.53 -4.31 1.75
CA ARG A 70 -2.32 -5.49 2.61
C ARG A 70 -1.34 -6.47 2.01
N THR A 71 -1.39 -6.68 0.69
CA THR A 71 -0.46 -7.60 0.03
C THR A 71 0.97 -7.06 0.05
N ILE A 72 1.16 -5.75 -0.12
CA ILE A 72 2.49 -5.12 0.06
C ILE A 72 3.01 -5.38 1.48
N VAL A 73 2.18 -5.17 2.50
CA VAL A 73 2.54 -5.41 3.91
C VAL A 73 2.86 -6.88 4.18
N ALA A 74 2.07 -7.80 3.64
CA ALA A 74 2.33 -9.23 3.76
C ALA A 74 3.67 -9.62 3.12
N ASN A 75 3.96 -9.09 1.93
CA ASN A 75 5.19 -9.39 1.20
C ASN A 75 6.43 -8.89 1.95
N ILE A 76 6.39 -7.69 2.53
CA ILE A 76 7.53 -7.17 3.32
C ILE A 76 7.69 -7.89 4.65
N ALA A 77 6.60 -8.34 5.28
CA ALA A 77 6.64 -9.09 6.54
C ALA A 77 7.23 -10.50 6.37
N GLN A 78 7.13 -11.08 5.17
CA GLN A 78 7.68 -12.41 4.88
C GLN A 78 9.20 -12.40 4.67
N VAL A 79 9.80 -11.23 4.43
CA VAL A 79 11.21 -11.10 4.07
C VAL A 79 12.00 -10.48 5.22
N PRO A 80 13.17 -11.03 5.57
CA PRO A 80 14.05 -10.44 6.58
C PRO A 80 14.74 -9.20 6.01
N LEU A 81 14.02 -8.07 5.95
CA LEU A 81 14.50 -6.81 5.37
C LEU A 81 15.81 -6.32 6.00
N ASN A 82 16.05 -6.60 7.29
CA ASN A 82 17.29 -6.29 7.98
C ASN A 82 18.53 -7.02 7.44
N LYS A 83 18.34 -8.12 6.70
CA LYS A 83 19.42 -8.83 6.00
C LYS A 83 19.75 -8.18 4.66
N PHE A 84 18.92 -7.25 4.17
CA PHE A 84 19.28 -6.45 3.02
C PHE A 84 20.19 -5.31 3.48
N GLY A 85 21.41 -5.24 2.94
CA GLY A 85 22.31 -4.12 3.22
C GLY A 85 21.82 -2.79 2.63
N TYR A 86 21.05 -2.84 1.55
CA TYR A 86 20.42 -1.69 0.90
C TYR A 86 19.13 -2.16 0.20
N ILE A 87 18.23 -1.22 -0.11
CA ILE A 87 17.06 -1.43 -0.97
C ILE A 87 16.91 -0.21 -1.90
N ASP A 88 16.23 -0.39 -3.03
CA ASP A 88 15.92 0.73 -3.92
C ASP A 88 15.12 1.81 -3.16
N PRO A 89 15.55 3.09 -3.17
CA PRO A 89 14.84 4.19 -2.52
C PRO A 89 13.37 4.33 -2.92
N ILE A 90 12.98 3.87 -4.12
CA ILE A 90 11.58 3.85 -4.56
C ILE A 90 10.68 3.10 -3.59
N MET A 91 11.24 2.13 -2.85
CA MET A 91 10.49 1.38 -1.83
C MET A 91 9.88 2.31 -0.79
N GLY A 92 10.51 3.44 -0.45
CA GLY A 92 9.92 4.41 0.46
C GLY A 92 8.64 5.04 -0.08
N THR A 93 8.60 5.33 -1.38
CA THR A 93 7.38 5.80 -2.06
C THR A 93 6.30 4.71 -2.10
N LEU A 94 6.69 3.46 -2.32
CA LEU A 94 5.74 2.34 -2.37
C LEU A 94 5.10 2.06 -1.00
N LEU A 95 5.92 2.08 0.05
CA LEU A 95 5.49 1.92 1.44
C LEU A 95 4.60 3.09 1.90
N MET A 96 4.96 4.33 1.52
CA MET A 96 4.11 5.49 1.76
C MET A 96 2.73 5.33 1.11
N ALA A 97 2.67 4.92 -0.17
CA ALA A 97 1.41 4.71 -0.88
C ALA A 97 0.52 3.65 -0.19
N ALA A 98 1.12 2.56 0.29
CA ALA A 98 0.39 1.54 1.07
C ALA A 98 -0.11 2.09 2.40
N CYS A 99 0.71 2.86 3.13
CA CYS A 99 0.32 3.47 4.40
C CYS A 99 -0.87 4.43 4.25
N GLN A 100 -0.84 5.29 3.24
CA GLN A 100 -1.90 6.27 3.00
C GLN A 100 -3.27 5.59 2.85
N VAL A 101 -3.32 4.40 2.24
CA VAL A 101 -4.55 3.59 2.18
C VAL A 101 -5.05 3.23 3.57
N PHE A 102 -4.18 2.77 4.46
CA PHE A 102 -4.56 2.41 5.83
C PHE A 102 -4.96 3.63 6.66
N VAL A 103 -4.23 4.74 6.58
CA VAL A 103 -4.61 5.96 7.31
C VAL A 103 -5.97 6.48 6.85
N THR A 104 -6.22 6.53 5.54
CA THR A 104 -7.54 6.94 5.03
C THR A 104 -8.64 6.01 5.52
N GLU A 105 -8.38 4.70 5.56
CA GLU A 105 -9.35 3.72 6.07
C GLU A 105 -9.56 3.85 7.58
N LEU A 106 -8.51 4.11 8.37
CA LEU A 106 -8.60 4.36 9.80
C LEU A 106 -9.47 5.59 10.09
N LYS A 107 -9.24 6.71 9.38
CA LYS A 107 -10.07 7.91 9.48
C LYS A 107 -11.55 7.60 9.23
N ARG A 108 -11.83 6.80 8.20
CA ARG A 108 -13.19 6.38 7.85
C ARG A 108 -13.82 5.50 8.93
N LEU A 109 -13.08 4.52 9.47
CA LEU A 109 -13.54 3.61 10.51
C LEU A 109 -13.74 4.29 11.87
N ARG A 110 -12.97 5.35 12.15
CA ARG A 110 -13.06 6.17 13.37
C ARG A 110 -14.20 7.18 13.34
N HIS A 111 -14.73 7.54 12.17
CA HIS A 111 -15.95 8.35 12.01
C HIS A 111 -17.25 7.61 12.43
N ARG A 112 -17.15 6.60 13.29
CA ARG A 112 -18.28 5.84 13.83
C ARG A 112 -18.82 6.49 15.12
N PRO A 113 -20.08 6.21 15.51
CA PRO A 113 -20.61 6.65 16.78
C PRO A 113 -19.76 6.14 17.95
N ILE A 114 -19.51 6.99 18.96
CA ILE A 114 -18.62 6.75 20.12
C ILE A 114 -18.91 5.42 20.85
N ASN A 115 -20.17 4.96 20.83
CA ASN A 115 -20.60 3.75 21.53
C ASN A 115 -20.56 2.47 20.66
N SER A 116 -19.95 2.53 19.48
CA SER A 116 -19.85 1.38 18.58
C SER A 116 -18.56 0.58 18.86
N PRO A 117 -18.63 -0.77 18.90
CA PRO A 117 -17.44 -1.60 19.09
C PRO A 117 -16.39 -1.32 18.02
N VAL A 118 -15.12 -1.44 18.40
CA VAL A 118 -13.98 -1.30 17.47
C VAL A 118 -14.06 -2.42 16.43
N PRO A 119 -14.18 -2.10 15.13
CA PRO A 119 -14.23 -3.11 14.09
C PRO A 119 -12.84 -3.79 13.97
N PRO A 120 -12.78 -5.11 13.73
CA PRO A 120 -11.51 -5.82 13.52
C PRO A 120 -10.63 -5.17 12.43
N GLU A 121 -11.25 -4.56 11.42
CA GLU A 121 -10.60 -3.85 10.34
C GLU A 121 -9.76 -2.66 10.81
N GLU A 122 -10.16 -1.98 11.89
CA GLU A 122 -9.38 -0.86 12.44
C GLU A 122 -8.07 -1.39 12.99
N ARG A 123 -8.10 -2.47 13.79
CA ARG A 123 -6.89 -3.08 14.35
C ARG A 123 -5.97 -3.61 13.24
N LEU A 124 -6.53 -4.28 12.23
CA LEU A 124 -5.75 -4.76 11.09
C LEU A 124 -5.06 -3.61 10.32
N ALA A 125 -5.72 -2.45 10.19
CA ALA A 125 -5.12 -1.29 9.55
C ALA A 125 -4.04 -0.62 10.42
N MET A 126 -4.19 -0.62 11.74
CA MET A 126 -3.14 -0.19 12.68
C MET A 126 -1.92 -1.10 12.60
N ASP A 127 -2.09 -2.41 12.73
CA ASP A 127 -1.01 -3.40 12.66
C ASP A 127 -0.25 -3.30 11.32
N ALA A 128 -0.98 -3.09 10.23
CA ALA A 128 -0.39 -2.90 8.91
C ALA A 128 0.42 -1.59 8.81
N THR A 129 -0.08 -0.50 9.40
CA THR A 129 0.62 0.78 9.46
C THR A 129 1.91 0.66 10.27
N GLU A 130 1.87 0.00 11.42
CA GLU A 130 3.05 -0.25 12.26
C GLU A 130 4.10 -1.11 11.54
N THR A 131 3.64 -2.13 10.80
CA THR A 131 4.54 -2.97 9.98
C THR A 131 5.26 -2.15 8.91
N VAL A 132 4.56 -1.23 8.24
CA VAL A 132 5.18 -0.33 7.26
C VAL A 132 6.18 0.62 7.94
N LEU A 133 5.83 1.21 9.08
CA LEU A 133 6.74 2.09 9.83
C LEU A 133 8.02 1.36 10.21
N ALA A 134 7.90 0.13 10.72
CA ALA A 134 9.02 -0.71 11.08
C ALA A 134 9.93 -1.00 9.87
N ALA A 135 9.34 -1.35 8.72
CA ALA A 135 10.08 -1.61 7.49
C ALA A 135 10.85 -0.37 6.99
N MET A 136 10.23 0.81 7.02
CA MET A 136 10.89 2.06 6.62
C MET A 136 12.02 2.44 7.58
N ASN A 137 11.85 2.19 8.88
CA ASN A 137 12.85 2.48 9.90
C ASN A 137 14.16 1.67 9.72
N ILE A 138 14.09 0.49 9.10
CA ILE A 138 15.28 -0.33 8.79
C ILE A 138 16.24 0.42 7.85
N PHE A 139 15.71 1.09 6.82
CA PHE A 139 16.52 1.71 5.78
C PHE A 139 16.66 3.23 5.92
N ALA A 140 15.83 3.88 6.73
CA ALA A 140 15.86 5.33 6.96
C ALA A 140 17.25 5.89 7.30
N PRO A 141 18.09 5.25 8.15
CA PRO A 141 19.43 5.78 8.46
C PRO A 141 20.35 5.89 7.23
N SER A 142 20.12 5.05 6.22
CA SER A 142 20.95 4.93 5.01
C SER A 142 20.31 5.57 3.76
N CYS A 143 19.06 6.01 3.85
CA CYS A 143 18.30 6.51 2.70
C CYS A 143 17.49 7.76 3.11
N GLN A 144 17.95 8.93 2.67
CA GLN A 144 17.29 10.21 2.97
C GLN A 144 15.84 10.25 2.49
N LEU A 145 15.55 9.71 1.30
CA LEU A 145 14.18 9.62 0.80
C LEU A 145 13.29 8.79 1.73
N MET A 146 13.76 7.61 2.15
CA MET A 146 13.04 6.76 3.09
C MET A 146 12.80 7.47 4.43
N ASN A 147 13.80 8.19 4.94
CA ASN A 147 13.68 8.97 6.17
C ASN A 147 12.64 10.10 6.04
N SER A 148 12.66 10.85 4.94
CA SER A 148 11.65 11.89 4.67
C SER A 148 10.24 11.31 4.59
N GLN A 149 10.08 10.16 3.92
CA GLN A 149 8.79 9.47 3.84
C GLN A 149 8.34 8.95 5.21
N LEU A 150 9.26 8.40 6.02
CA LEU A 150 8.96 7.92 7.38
C LEU A 150 8.47 9.07 8.28
N ILE A 151 9.15 10.22 8.26
CA ILE A 151 8.74 11.40 9.05
C ILE A 151 7.34 11.87 8.64
N ALA A 152 7.08 11.98 7.33
CA ALA A 152 5.76 12.36 6.82
C ALA A 152 4.68 11.36 7.26
N MET A 153 4.99 10.06 7.25
CA MET A 153 4.07 9.00 7.66
C MET A 153 3.76 9.05 9.16
N GLN A 154 4.76 9.29 10.01
CA GLN A 154 4.56 9.45 11.45
C GLN A 154 3.70 10.68 11.77
N GLN A 155 3.88 11.78 11.06
CA GLN A 155 3.03 12.97 11.22
C GLN A 155 1.60 12.69 10.79
N LEU A 156 1.42 12.00 9.66
CA LEU A 156 0.11 11.63 9.14
C LEU A 156 -0.65 10.72 10.10
N TYR A 157 0.03 9.76 10.74
CA TYR A 157 -0.57 8.82 11.69
C TYR A 157 -0.86 9.44 13.07
N ARG A 158 -0.05 10.40 13.53
CA ARG A 158 -0.25 11.12 14.81
C ARG A 158 -1.29 12.24 14.72
N GLY A 159 -1.62 12.68 13.51
CA GLY A 159 -2.66 13.69 13.27
C GLY A 159 -4.10 13.16 13.37
N ASP A 160 -4.26 11.89 13.72
CA ASP A 160 -5.52 11.20 14.03
C ASP A 160 -5.67 10.93 15.53
#